data_AF-A0AAX2BUA7-F1
#
_entry.id   AF-A0AAX2BUA7-F1
#
_cell.length_a   1.000
_cell.length_b   1.000
_cell.length_c   1.000
_cell.angle_alpha   90.00
_cell.angle_beta   90.00
_cell.angle_gamma   90.00
#
_symmetry.space_group_name_H-M   'P 1'
#
loop_
_entity.id
_entity.type
_entity.pdbx_description
1 polymer ?
#
loop_
_entity_poly.entity_id
_entity_poly.type
_entity_poly.pdbx_seq_one_letter_code
_entity_poly.pdbx_strand_id
1 'polypeptide(L)'
;MNKAGKIAYSWLKAQSDSEKIRFIAQALGSVEYQAFIKKHQPEKQHTHNLPLSFLKWYLPQKLVASFHGKEIGLRSVPKTVGDKLEIRHTWMPTGQFAPSRHGSYIPLGTHFACTALMQPFLQKQQEKCLEQAWQAALPLLLSPDISNGNEFTAPWLDYEPYLNGETDVYFLLDEPQERVKIGISGNLRQRVDTLKQQHNTSLSLISIIPAGGIETESALHLFFKKYRLDQKGLGREWFSYTDELCEFINTLNTYAIRSNCLRAYGII
;
A
#
# COMPACT_ATOMS: atom_id res chain seq x y z
N MET A 1 6.45 38.54 10.80
CA MET A 1 5.23 38.48 9.97
C MET A 1 4.51 39.82 10.04
N ASN A 2 4.19 40.43 8.90
CA ASN A 2 3.39 41.66 8.82
C ASN A 2 1.90 41.39 9.19
N LYS A 3 1.12 42.46 9.42
CA LYS A 3 -0.30 42.37 9.85
C LYS A 3 -1.15 41.51 8.89
N ALA A 4 -0.94 41.68 7.58
CA ALA A 4 -1.61 40.88 6.55
C ALA A 4 -1.25 39.38 6.61
N GLY A 5 0.02 39.06 6.89
CA GLY A 5 0.47 37.67 7.03
C GLY A 5 -0.09 36.97 8.27
N LYS A 6 -0.30 37.69 9.38
CA LYS A 6 -0.97 37.14 10.57
C LYS A 6 -2.43 36.79 10.25
N ILE A 7 -3.14 37.66 9.52
CA ILE A 7 -4.54 37.43 9.11
C ILE A 7 -4.63 36.25 8.14
N ALA A 8 -3.74 36.19 7.15
CA ALA A 8 -3.68 35.10 6.17
C ALA A 8 -3.40 33.73 6.81
N TYR A 9 -2.49 33.69 7.78
CA TYR A 9 -2.18 32.48 8.53
C TYR A 9 -3.34 32.06 9.44
N SER A 10 -4.01 33.00 10.11
CA SER A 10 -5.22 32.72 10.89
C SER A 10 -6.36 32.18 10.03
N TRP A 11 -6.56 32.73 8.83
CA TRP A 11 -7.55 32.23 7.87
C TRP A 11 -7.23 30.80 7.44
N LEU A 12 -5.98 30.52 7.06
CA LEU A 12 -5.54 29.17 6.67
C LEU A 12 -5.67 28.18 7.83
N LYS A 13 -5.34 28.60 9.06
CA LYS A 13 -5.48 27.78 10.27
C LYS A 13 -6.94 27.42 10.54
N ALA A 14 -7.87 28.32 10.23
CA ALA A 14 -9.31 28.13 10.38
C ALA A 14 -9.95 27.25 9.29
N GLN A 15 -9.23 26.93 8.20
CA GLN A 15 -9.71 25.99 7.19
C GLN A 15 -9.62 24.54 7.67
N SER A 16 -10.38 23.64 7.03
CA SER A 16 -10.21 22.20 7.22
C SER A 16 -8.82 21.75 6.77
N ASP A 17 -8.34 20.61 7.27
CA ASP A 17 -7.01 20.11 6.88
C ASP A 17 -6.92 19.78 5.39
N SER A 18 -8.04 19.38 4.77
CA SER A 18 -8.16 19.19 3.32
C SER A 18 -7.93 20.48 2.53
N GLU A 19 -8.53 21.59 2.94
CA GLU A 19 -8.38 22.90 2.31
C GLU A 19 -6.97 23.47 2.51
N LYS A 20 -6.36 23.25 3.69
CA LYS A 20 -4.96 23.60 3.94
C LYS A 20 -4.02 22.91 2.96
N ILE A 21 -4.18 21.59 2.78
CA ILE A 21 -3.33 20.79 1.90
C ILE A 21 -3.53 21.21 0.44
N ARG A 22 -4.77 21.41 -0.01
CA ARG A 22 -5.09 21.89 -1.35
C ARG A 22 -4.41 23.22 -1.66
N PHE A 23 -4.53 24.19 -0.75
CA PHE A 23 -3.93 25.51 -0.93
C PHE A 23 -2.40 25.44 -0.98
N ILE A 24 -1.78 24.65 -0.10
CA ILE A 24 -0.32 24.44 -0.09
C ILE A 24 0.14 23.80 -1.39
N ALA A 25 -0.56 22.76 -1.88
CA ALA A 25 -0.22 22.09 -3.12
C ALA A 25 -0.31 23.02 -4.34
N GLN A 26 -1.36 23.85 -4.41
CA GLN A 26 -1.52 24.84 -5.48
C GLN A 26 -0.44 25.92 -5.43
N ALA A 27 -0.11 26.41 -4.24
CA ALA A 27 0.94 27.40 -4.06
C ALA A 27 2.30 26.84 -4.51
N LEU A 28 2.66 25.64 -4.06
CA LEU A 28 3.92 24.99 -4.45
C LEU A 28 3.93 24.51 -5.90
N GLY A 29 2.76 24.36 -6.53
CA GLY A 29 2.63 24.07 -7.96
C GLY A 29 2.69 25.30 -8.86
N SER A 30 2.76 26.51 -8.30
CA SER A 30 2.59 27.74 -9.07
C SER A 30 3.86 28.19 -9.80
N VAL A 31 3.70 28.96 -10.89
CA VAL A 31 4.81 29.54 -11.64
C VAL A 31 5.60 30.53 -10.76
N GLU A 32 4.91 31.21 -9.84
CA GLU A 32 5.52 32.08 -8.85
C GLU A 32 6.43 31.32 -7.88
N TYR A 33 6.10 30.07 -7.50
CA TYR A 33 7.01 29.25 -6.70
C TYR A 33 8.28 28.88 -7.46
N GLN A 34 8.13 28.51 -8.73
CA GLN A 34 9.28 28.19 -9.59
C GLN A 34 10.19 29.40 -9.80
N ALA A 35 9.61 30.59 -9.98
CA ALA A 35 10.35 31.85 -10.07
C ALA A 35 11.01 32.20 -8.72
N PHE A 36 10.33 31.99 -7.60
CA PHE A 36 10.83 32.24 -6.25
C PHE A 36 12.03 31.34 -5.92
N ILE A 37 11.96 30.04 -6.23
CA ILE A 37 13.08 29.11 -6.05
C ILE A 37 14.26 29.54 -6.92
N LYS A 38 14.06 29.83 -8.21
CA LYS A 38 15.13 30.27 -9.11
C LYS A 38 15.84 31.53 -8.62
N LYS A 39 15.09 32.46 -8.02
CA LYS A 39 15.62 33.71 -7.47
C LYS A 39 16.36 33.53 -6.14
N HIS A 40 16.04 32.50 -5.36
CA HIS A 40 16.56 32.30 -4.00
C HIS A 40 17.45 31.06 -3.83
N GLN A 41 17.75 30.34 -4.92
CA GLN A 41 18.73 29.25 -4.98
C GLN A 41 20.21 29.67 -4.78
N PRO A 42 20.69 30.89 -5.13
CA PRO A 42 22.12 31.19 -4.98
C PRO A 42 22.57 31.54 -3.55
N GLU A 43 21.66 31.82 -2.61
CA GLU A 43 22.02 32.10 -1.21
C GLU A 43 21.87 30.83 -0.36
N LYS A 44 22.97 30.08 -0.24
CA LYS A 44 23.09 28.91 0.64
C LYS A 44 22.86 29.32 2.11
N GLN A 45 21.92 28.65 2.79
CA GLN A 45 22.20 27.89 4.03
C GLN A 45 20.98 27.22 4.71
N HIS A 46 19.73 27.44 4.27
CA HIS A 46 18.57 26.73 4.87
C HIS A 46 17.57 26.24 3.82
N THR A 47 17.96 25.22 3.05
CA THR A 47 17.13 24.55 2.03
C THR A 47 15.82 23.96 2.59
N HIS A 48 15.77 23.60 3.87
CA HIS A 48 14.58 23.02 4.50
C HIS A 48 13.41 24.01 4.71
N ASN A 49 13.63 25.32 4.56
CA ASN A 49 12.59 26.33 4.80
C ASN A 49 12.08 27.06 3.54
N LEU A 50 12.56 26.72 2.34
CA LEU A 50 12.15 27.39 1.10
C LEU A 50 10.63 27.29 0.82
N PRO A 51 9.98 26.12 0.93
CA PRO A 51 8.52 26.02 0.76
C PRO A 51 7.76 26.87 1.77
N LEU A 52 8.19 26.85 3.04
CA LEU A 52 7.55 27.60 4.12
C LEU A 52 7.73 29.12 3.98
N SER A 53 8.91 29.57 3.54
CA SER A 53 9.22 30.96 3.24
C SER A 53 8.41 31.46 2.05
N PHE A 54 8.26 30.64 1.01
CA PHE A 54 7.41 30.96 -0.12
C PHE A 54 5.94 31.08 0.31
N LEU A 55 5.41 30.11 1.07
CA LEU A 55 4.03 30.16 1.55
C LEU A 55 3.77 31.41 2.39
N LYS A 56 4.71 31.79 3.28
CA LYS A 56 4.63 33.03 4.07
C LYS A 56 4.60 34.29 3.20
N TRP A 57 5.27 34.29 2.05
CA TRP A 57 5.29 35.39 1.08
C TRP A 57 4.05 35.41 0.17
N TYR A 58 3.59 34.24 -0.25
CA TYR A 58 2.52 34.02 -1.23
C TYR A 58 1.11 34.19 -0.65
N LEU A 59 0.88 33.65 0.56
CA LEU A 59 -0.42 33.67 1.25
C LEU A 59 -1.01 35.08 1.40
N PRO A 60 -0.27 36.09 1.88
CA PRO A 60 -0.83 37.43 2.09
C PRO A 60 -1.22 38.12 0.78
N GLN A 61 -0.47 37.87 -0.31
CA GLN A 61 -0.70 38.55 -1.59
C GLN A 61 -1.96 38.05 -2.30
N LYS A 62 -2.22 36.74 -2.25
CA LYS A 62 -3.40 36.16 -2.89
C LYS A 62 -4.68 36.37 -2.07
N LEU A 63 -4.58 36.38 -0.74
CA LEU A 63 -5.74 36.67 0.13
C LEU A 63 -6.15 38.15 0.09
N VAL A 64 -5.18 39.09 0.00
CA VAL A 64 -5.50 40.52 -0.21
C VAL A 64 -6.16 40.76 -1.57
N ALA A 65 -5.75 40.04 -2.62
CA ALA A 65 -6.40 40.10 -3.93
C ALA A 65 -7.85 39.59 -3.90
N SER A 66 -8.12 38.55 -3.10
CA SER A 66 -9.48 38.02 -2.83
C SER A 66 -10.35 39.00 -2.02
N PHE A 67 -9.78 39.72 -1.05
CA PHE A 67 -10.52 40.67 -0.21
C PHE A 67 -10.91 41.98 -0.95
N HIS A 68 -10.25 42.29 -2.06
CA HIS A 68 -10.56 43.47 -2.90
C HIS A 68 -11.50 43.15 -4.07
N GLY A 69 -12.20 42.01 -4.02
CA GLY A 69 -13.26 41.67 -4.97
C GLY A 69 -12.80 41.34 -6.39
N LYS A 70 -11.50 41.19 -6.62
CA LYS A 70 -11.01 40.62 -7.89
C LYS A 70 -11.02 39.11 -7.79
N GLU A 71 -12.00 38.48 -8.41
CA GLU A 71 -11.98 37.05 -8.70
C GLU A 71 -10.64 36.69 -9.36
N ILE A 72 -9.87 35.83 -8.71
CA ILE A 72 -8.63 35.33 -9.27
C ILE A 72 -9.03 34.30 -10.32
N GLY A 73 -9.09 34.74 -11.58
CA GLY A 73 -9.23 33.85 -12.73
C GLY A 73 -8.14 32.78 -12.69
N LEU A 74 -8.55 31.54 -12.41
CA LEU A 74 -7.72 30.35 -12.48
C LEU A 74 -7.21 30.23 -13.93
N ARG A 75 -5.97 30.64 -14.19
CA ARG A 75 -5.38 30.45 -15.52
C ARG A 75 -5.29 28.96 -15.81
N SER A 76 -5.83 28.60 -16.98
CA SER A 76 -5.85 27.28 -17.57
C SER A 76 -4.47 26.61 -17.49
N VAL A 77 -4.47 25.44 -16.84
CA VAL A 77 -3.33 24.52 -16.82
C VAL A 77 -3.04 24.05 -18.26
N PRO A 78 -1.77 23.97 -18.70
CA PRO A 78 -1.43 23.52 -20.05
C PRO A 78 -1.92 22.09 -20.30
N LYS A 79 -2.57 21.87 -21.46
CA LYS A 79 -3.22 20.61 -21.90
C LYS A 79 -2.28 19.41 -22.15
N THR A 80 -0.98 19.49 -21.86
CA THR A 80 0.01 18.49 -22.32
C THR A 80 0.68 17.66 -21.22
N VAL A 81 0.25 17.80 -19.98
CA VAL A 81 0.59 16.89 -18.88
C VAL A 81 -0.75 16.54 -18.26
N GLY A 82 -1.15 15.26 -18.21
CA GLY A 82 -2.43 14.84 -17.63
C GLY A 82 -2.73 15.66 -16.39
N ASP A 83 -3.89 16.33 -16.36
CA ASP A 83 -4.10 17.50 -15.50
C ASP A 83 -3.86 17.08 -14.05
N LYS A 84 -2.76 17.54 -13.46
CA LYS A 84 -2.36 17.14 -12.10
C LYS A 84 -3.38 17.60 -11.06
N LEU A 85 -4.27 18.50 -11.44
CA LEU A 85 -5.41 19.00 -10.66
C LEU A 85 -6.73 18.31 -11.04
N GLU A 86 -6.73 17.37 -12.00
CA GLU A 86 -7.86 16.51 -12.32
C GLU A 86 -8.35 15.84 -11.03
N ILE A 87 -9.63 16.03 -10.74
CA ILE A 87 -10.27 15.39 -9.60
C ILE A 87 -10.56 13.95 -9.98
N ARG A 88 -9.94 13.02 -9.26
CA ARG A 88 -10.17 11.59 -9.36
C ARG A 88 -10.94 11.11 -8.15
N HIS A 89 -11.90 10.24 -8.41
CA HIS A 89 -12.63 9.52 -7.36
C HIS A 89 -11.91 8.19 -7.13
N THR A 90 -11.07 8.16 -6.09
CA THR A 90 -10.27 6.99 -5.76
C THR A 90 -10.84 6.34 -4.50
N TRP A 91 -11.09 5.03 -4.56
CA TRP A 91 -11.41 4.27 -3.37
C TRP A 91 -10.18 4.15 -2.48
N MET A 92 -10.31 4.40 -1.18
CA MET A 92 -9.21 4.24 -0.22
C MET A 92 -9.71 3.53 1.05
N PRO A 93 -8.85 2.70 1.68
CA PRO A 93 -9.21 1.99 2.90
C PRO A 93 -9.35 2.95 4.08
N THR A 94 -10.25 2.64 5.03
CA THR A 94 -10.51 3.47 6.23
C THR A 94 -9.99 2.86 7.53
N GLY A 95 -9.21 1.78 7.43
CA GLY A 95 -8.69 1.02 8.59
C GLY A 95 -9.72 0.10 9.25
N GLN A 96 -10.92 0.00 8.69
CA GLN A 96 -11.92 -1.00 9.07
C GLN A 96 -11.85 -2.18 8.11
N PHE A 97 -12.28 -3.36 8.56
CA PHE A 97 -12.31 -4.56 7.75
C PHE A 97 -13.50 -5.44 8.12
N ALA A 98 -14.02 -6.16 7.14
CA ALA A 98 -15.11 -7.12 7.29
C ALA A 98 -14.61 -8.54 7.01
N PRO A 99 -15.10 -9.54 7.76
CA PRO A 99 -14.77 -10.93 7.47
C PRO A 99 -15.36 -11.35 6.11
N SER A 100 -14.55 -12.06 5.33
CA SER A 100 -14.96 -12.71 4.09
C SER A 100 -15.46 -14.13 4.37
N ARG A 101 -16.17 -14.71 3.40
CA ARG A 101 -16.65 -16.10 3.44
C ARG A 101 -15.51 -17.14 3.47
N HIS A 102 -14.29 -16.71 3.18
CA HIS A 102 -13.12 -17.56 3.02
C HIS A 102 -12.11 -17.45 4.18
N GLY A 103 -12.48 -16.82 5.29
CA GLY A 103 -11.59 -16.62 6.45
C GLY A 103 -10.59 -15.47 6.28
N SER A 104 -10.58 -14.80 5.13
CA SER A 104 -9.86 -13.55 4.90
C SER A 104 -10.65 -12.35 5.44
N TYR A 105 -9.98 -11.20 5.54
CA TYR A 105 -10.59 -9.93 5.93
C TYR A 105 -10.44 -8.92 4.80
N ILE A 106 -11.56 -8.34 4.35
CA ILE A 106 -11.57 -7.36 3.27
C ILE A 106 -11.61 -5.96 3.90
N PRO A 107 -10.69 -5.04 3.53
CA PRO A 107 -10.76 -3.68 4.04
C PRO A 107 -12.02 -2.97 3.55
N LEU A 108 -12.66 -2.27 4.46
CA LEU A 108 -13.68 -1.30 4.13
C LEU A 108 -13.01 0.01 3.73
N GLY A 109 -13.69 0.75 2.87
CA GLY A 109 -13.15 1.99 2.34
C GLY A 109 -14.22 2.91 1.82
N THR A 110 -13.79 4.11 1.49
CA THR A 110 -14.65 5.18 0.97
C THR A 110 -14.02 5.80 -0.26
N HIS A 111 -14.85 6.29 -1.17
CA HIS A 111 -14.36 7.06 -2.31
C HIS A 111 -13.99 8.47 -1.87
N PHE A 112 -12.73 8.84 -2.10
CA PHE A 112 -12.24 10.18 -1.91
C PHE A 112 -12.10 10.88 -3.26
N ALA A 113 -12.70 12.07 -3.37
CA ALA A 113 -12.42 12.99 -4.45
C ALA A 113 -11.10 13.72 -4.13
N CYS A 114 -10.03 13.41 -4.87
CA CYS A 114 -8.74 14.05 -4.68
C CYS A 114 -8.08 14.33 -6.02
N THR A 115 -7.15 15.29 -6.04
CA THR A 115 -6.41 15.57 -7.28
C THR A 115 -5.46 14.42 -7.60
N ALA A 116 -5.18 14.18 -8.88
CA ALA A 116 -4.20 13.19 -9.32
C ALA A 116 -2.82 13.36 -8.64
N LEU A 117 -2.43 14.60 -8.27
CA LEU A 117 -1.22 14.88 -7.50
C LEU A 117 -1.30 14.40 -6.05
N MET A 118 -2.46 14.51 -5.40
CA MET A 118 -2.65 14.14 -4.00
C MET A 118 -2.90 12.65 -3.80
N GLN A 119 -3.45 11.97 -4.81
CA GLN A 119 -3.84 10.57 -4.74
C GLN A 119 -2.74 9.66 -4.15
N PRO A 120 -1.46 9.69 -4.59
CA PRO A 120 -0.44 8.79 -4.05
C PRO A 120 -0.11 9.05 -2.57
N PHE A 121 -0.15 10.31 -2.13
CA PHE A 121 0.14 10.67 -0.74
C PHE A 121 -0.98 10.21 0.20
N LEU A 122 -2.23 10.45 -0.21
CA LEU A 122 -3.41 10.02 0.54
C LEU A 122 -3.47 8.50 0.60
N GLN A 123 -3.23 7.82 -0.52
CA GLN A 123 -3.19 6.36 -0.58
C GLN A 123 -2.14 5.80 0.41
N LYS A 124 -0.90 6.29 0.37
CA LYS A 124 0.16 5.85 1.30
C LYS A 124 -0.20 6.11 2.76
N GLN A 125 -0.87 7.24 3.05
CA GLN A 125 -1.33 7.53 4.40
C GLN A 125 -2.42 6.55 4.85
N GLN A 126 -3.40 6.25 3.99
CA GLN A 126 -4.48 5.31 4.31
C GLN A 126 -3.99 3.86 4.41
N GLU A 127 -3.04 3.45 3.58
CA GLU A 127 -2.34 2.16 3.71
C GLU A 127 -1.69 2.03 5.09
N LYS A 128 -0.98 3.06 5.55
CA LYS A 128 -0.38 3.06 6.89
C LYS A 128 -1.42 2.98 8.00
N CYS A 129 -2.55 3.68 7.88
CA CYS A 129 -3.65 3.59 8.84
C CYS A 129 -4.24 2.17 8.88
N LEU A 130 -4.40 1.54 7.72
CA LEU A 130 -4.88 0.16 7.59
C LEU A 130 -3.92 -0.83 8.22
N GLU A 131 -2.62 -0.72 7.95
CA GLU A 131 -1.59 -1.55 8.57
C GLU A 131 -1.61 -1.44 10.09
N GLN A 132 -1.70 -0.21 10.63
CA GLN A 132 -1.77 0.01 12.08
C GLN A 132 -3.03 -0.60 12.70
N ALA A 133 -4.18 -0.45 12.05
CA ALA A 133 -5.44 -1.04 12.50
C ALA A 133 -5.39 -2.58 12.45
N TRP A 134 -4.79 -3.14 11.39
CA TRP A 134 -4.60 -4.58 11.26
C TRP A 134 -3.71 -5.13 12.37
N GLN A 135 -2.55 -4.52 12.61
CA GLN A 135 -1.63 -4.94 13.68
C GLN A 135 -2.28 -4.86 15.08
N ALA A 136 -3.16 -3.88 15.30
CA ALA A 136 -3.91 -3.78 16.56
C ALA A 136 -4.97 -4.88 16.70
N ALA A 137 -5.59 -5.31 15.59
CA ALA A 137 -6.62 -6.34 15.61
C ALA A 137 -6.07 -7.77 15.57
N LEU A 138 -4.91 -7.98 14.93
CA LEU A 138 -4.33 -9.30 14.68
C LEU A 138 -4.28 -10.20 15.94
N PRO A 139 -3.82 -9.72 17.13
CA PRO A 139 -3.81 -10.53 18.34
C PRO A 139 -5.20 -10.98 18.82
N LEU A 140 -6.26 -10.27 18.43
CA LEU A 140 -7.65 -10.58 18.78
C LEU A 140 -8.30 -11.53 17.76
N LEU A 141 -7.76 -11.59 16.54
CA LEU A 141 -8.25 -12.45 15.46
C LEU A 141 -7.55 -13.81 15.46
N LEU A 142 -6.35 -13.89 16.03
CA LEU A 142 -5.68 -15.15 16.29
C LEU A 142 -6.48 -15.92 17.36
N SER A 143 -7.04 -17.08 17.01
CA SER A 143 -7.59 -17.97 18.04
C SER A 143 -6.45 -18.60 18.84
N PRO A 144 -6.59 -18.80 20.16
CA PRO A 144 -5.68 -19.68 20.89
C PRO A 144 -5.67 -21.06 20.23
N ASP A 145 -4.50 -21.71 20.20
CA ASP A 145 -4.27 -23.04 19.63
C ASP A 145 -5.42 -23.99 19.98
N ILE A 146 -6.34 -24.19 19.03
CA ILE A 146 -7.33 -25.25 19.14
C ILE A 146 -6.57 -26.48 18.68
N SER A 147 -6.08 -27.24 19.65
CA SER A 147 -5.29 -28.47 19.55
C SER A 147 -5.99 -29.64 18.81
N ASN A 148 -6.86 -29.35 17.84
CA ASN A 148 -7.64 -30.31 17.08
C ASN A 148 -7.54 -29.98 15.59
N GLY A 149 -6.43 -30.37 14.95
CA GLY A 149 -6.35 -30.84 13.55
C GLY A 149 -6.97 -30.01 12.43
N ASN A 150 -7.43 -28.78 12.70
CA ASN A 150 -7.99 -27.88 11.71
C ASN A 150 -6.88 -26.91 11.33
N GLU A 151 -6.52 -26.92 10.05
CA GLU A 151 -5.55 -26.04 9.41
C GLU A 151 -5.75 -24.59 9.84
N PHE A 152 -4.92 -24.13 10.75
CA PHE A 152 -4.93 -22.74 11.16
C PHE A 152 -4.13 -21.93 10.13
N THR A 153 -4.82 -21.31 9.20
CA THR A 153 -4.21 -20.23 8.41
C THR A 153 -4.34 -18.95 9.22
N ALA A 154 -3.21 -18.32 9.55
CA ALA A 154 -3.21 -17.03 10.22
C ALA A 154 -4.13 -16.06 9.44
N PRO A 155 -4.99 -15.28 10.12
CA PRO A 155 -5.88 -14.34 9.46
C PRO A 155 -5.07 -13.42 8.55
N TRP A 156 -5.61 -13.11 7.37
CA TRP A 156 -4.94 -12.25 6.40
C TRP A 156 -5.90 -11.23 5.79
N LEU A 157 -5.31 -10.13 5.33
CA LEU A 157 -6.04 -9.08 4.64
C LEU A 157 -6.10 -9.41 3.15
N ASP A 158 -7.30 -9.37 2.57
CA ASP A 158 -7.55 -9.52 1.14
C ASP A 158 -7.43 -8.13 0.48
N TYR A 159 -6.20 -7.61 0.47
CA TYR A 159 -5.91 -6.29 -0.06
C TYR A 159 -4.46 -6.18 -0.53
N GLU A 160 -4.29 -6.13 -1.85
CA GLU A 160 -2.97 -6.04 -2.47
C GLU A 160 -2.96 -4.91 -3.52
N PRO A 161 -2.67 -3.66 -3.12
CA PRO A 161 -2.75 -2.49 -4.00
C PRO A 161 -1.68 -2.48 -5.10
N TYR A 162 -0.69 -3.37 -5.01
CA TYR A 162 0.43 -3.45 -5.93
C TYR A 162 0.45 -4.74 -6.74
N LEU A 163 -0.59 -5.56 -6.60
CA LEU A 163 -0.77 -6.81 -7.33
C LEU A 163 -2.11 -6.77 -8.06
N ASN A 164 -2.19 -7.46 -9.19
CA ASN A 164 -3.36 -7.48 -10.07
C ASN A 164 -3.60 -8.87 -10.68
N GLY A 165 -3.05 -9.91 -10.06
CA GLY A 165 -3.23 -11.28 -10.49
C GLY A 165 -4.65 -11.77 -10.23
N GLU A 166 -5.16 -12.59 -11.15
CA GLU A 166 -6.50 -13.20 -11.04
C GLU A 166 -6.55 -14.39 -10.08
N THR A 167 -5.39 -14.83 -9.59
CA THR A 167 -5.24 -16.02 -8.74
C THR A 167 -4.34 -15.72 -7.56
N ASP A 168 -4.56 -16.45 -6.48
CA ASP A 168 -3.77 -16.33 -5.26
C ASP A 168 -2.55 -17.26 -5.33
N VAL A 169 -1.41 -16.79 -4.82
CA VAL A 169 -0.24 -17.65 -4.62
C VAL A 169 -0.35 -18.29 -3.23
N TYR A 170 -0.03 -19.56 -3.10
CA TYR A 170 -0.08 -20.27 -1.82
C TYR A 170 1.23 -21.00 -1.51
N PHE A 171 1.44 -21.22 -0.23
CA PHE A 171 2.52 -22.02 0.33
C PHE A 171 1.93 -23.18 1.14
N LEU A 172 2.17 -24.42 0.70
CA LEU A 172 1.76 -25.63 1.43
C LEU A 172 2.99 -26.32 1.99
N LEU A 173 2.95 -26.66 3.28
CA LEU A 173 3.96 -27.46 3.95
C LEU A 173 3.55 -28.93 3.96
N ASP A 174 4.43 -29.79 3.46
CA ASP A 174 4.41 -31.23 3.72
C ASP A 174 5.29 -31.49 4.94
N GLU A 175 4.66 -31.52 6.12
CA GLU A 175 5.35 -31.68 7.41
C GLU A 175 6.19 -32.96 7.49
N PRO A 176 5.69 -34.16 7.09
CA PRO A 176 6.49 -35.39 7.12
C PRO A 176 7.77 -35.36 6.29
N GLN A 177 7.78 -34.62 5.19
CA GLN A 177 8.91 -34.61 4.25
C GLN A 177 9.75 -33.33 4.33
N GLU A 178 9.34 -32.35 5.15
CA GLU A 178 9.93 -31.02 5.28
C GLU A 178 10.08 -30.31 3.92
N ARG A 179 8.97 -30.25 3.17
CA ARG A 179 8.94 -29.63 1.82
C ARG A 179 7.85 -28.60 1.73
N VAL A 180 8.12 -27.51 1.03
CA VAL A 180 7.12 -26.48 0.73
C VAL A 180 6.79 -26.49 -0.74
N LYS A 181 5.50 -26.49 -1.04
CA LYS A 181 4.96 -26.26 -2.38
C LYS A 181 4.56 -24.80 -2.53
N ILE A 182 5.06 -24.15 -3.57
CA ILE A 182 4.62 -22.81 -4.00
C ILE A 182 3.82 -22.98 -5.28
N GLY A 183 2.58 -22.49 -5.30
CA GLY A 183 1.75 -22.56 -6.50
C GLY A 183 0.66 -21.50 -6.50
N ILE A 184 -0.15 -21.51 -7.56
CA ILE A 184 -1.28 -20.58 -7.74
C ILE A 184 -2.62 -21.29 -7.79
N SER A 185 -3.67 -20.62 -7.35
CA SER A 185 -5.05 -21.10 -7.54
C SER A 185 -6.07 -19.97 -7.46
N GLY A 186 -7.13 -20.06 -8.26
CA GLY A 186 -8.34 -19.25 -8.06
C GLY A 186 -9.31 -19.83 -7.03
N ASN A 187 -9.10 -21.07 -6.58
CA ASN A 187 -9.90 -21.70 -5.54
C ASN A 187 -9.03 -22.57 -4.63
N LEU A 188 -8.40 -21.91 -3.65
CA LEU A 188 -7.44 -22.52 -2.75
C LEU A 188 -8.01 -23.72 -1.99
N ARG A 189 -9.24 -23.62 -1.48
CA ARG A 189 -9.84 -24.69 -0.67
C ARG A 189 -10.00 -25.98 -1.47
N GLN A 190 -10.60 -25.89 -2.65
CA GLN A 190 -10.72 -27.05 -3.54
C GLN A 190 -9.34 -27.61 -3.93
N ARG A 191 -8.36 -26.73 -4.16
CA ARG A 191 -7.00 -27.14 -4.52
C ARG A 191 -6.30 -27.88 -3.39
N VAL A 192 -6.39 -27.38 -2.16
CA VAL A 192 -5.80 -28.02 -0.96
C VAL A 192 -6.46 -29.37 -0.72
N ASP A 193 -7.80 -29.45 -0.77
CA ASP A 193 -8.54 -30.70 -0.62
C ASP A 193 -8.11 -31.75 -1.66
N THR A 194 -7.96 -31.33 -2.92
CA THR A 194 -7.50 -32.21 -4.01
C THR A 194 -6.06 -32.70 -3.76
N LEU A 195 -5.17 -31.82 -3.31
CA LEU A 195 -3.77 -32.17 -3.07
C LEU A 195 -3.62 -33.14 -1.88
N LYS A 196 -4.39 -32.97 -0.82
CA LYS A 196 -4.44 -33.92 0.30
C LYS A 196 -4.89 -35.30 -0.16
N GLN A 197 -5.93 -35.37 -0.99
CA GLN A 197 -6.42 -36.62 -1.55
C GLN A 197 -5.39 -37.28 -2.47
N GLN A 198 -4.65 -36.50 -3.27
CA GLN A 198 -3.66 -37.02 -4.22
C GLN A 198 -2.37 -37.52 -3.56
N HIS A 199 -1.90 -36.83 -2.51
CA HIS A 199 -0.61 -37.13 -1.89
C HIS A 199 -0.73 -37.99 -0.62
N ASN A 200 -1.95 -38.18 -0.08
CA ASN A 200 -2.22 -38.95 1.15
C ASN A 200 -1.30 -38.52 2.32
N THR A 201 -0.95 -37.23 2.36
CA THR A 201 -0.05 -36.61 3.34
C THR A 201 -0.76 -35.49 4.08
N SER A 202 -0.25 -35.19 5.28
CA SER A 202 -0.65 -34.02 6.06
C SER A 202 -0.05 -32.77 5.42
N LEU A 203 -0.80 -32.15 4.51
CA LEU A 203 -0.46 -30.87 3.91
C LEU A 203 -1.11 -29.75 4.72
N SER A 204 -0.30 -28.79 5.15
CA SER A 204 -0.72 -27.64 5.94
C SER A 204 -0.54 -26.35 5.12
N LEU A 205 -1.61 -25.55 4.98
CA LEU A 205 -1.54 -24.24 4.32
C LEU A 205 -0.91 -23.21 5.25
N ILE A 206 0.34 -22.81 4.96
CA ILE A 206 1.16 -21.94 5.83
C ILE A 206 1.13 -20.47 5.43
N SER A 207 0.81 -20.14 4.17
CA SER A 207 0.74 -18.74 3.71
C SER A 207 0.00 -18.58 2.37
N ILE A 208 -0.55 -17.39 2.10
CA ILE A 208 -1.34 -17.05 0.90
C ILE A 208 -1.06 -15.61 0.46
N ILE A 209 -0.64 -15.33 -0.77
CA ILE A 209 -0.55 -13.96 -1.30
C ILE A 209 -1.78 -13.70 -2.18
N PRO A 210 -2.76 -12.90 -1.74
CA PRO A 210 -3.93 -12.58 -2.54
C PRO A 210 -3.53 -11.92 -3.85
N ALA A 211 -4.24 -12.22 -4.94
CA ALA A 211 -4.03 -11.59 -6.24
C ALA A 211 -2.56 -11.60 -6.74
N GLY A 212 -1.72 -12.52 -6.26
CA GLY A 212 -0.31 -12.57 -6.67
C GLY A 212 -0.10 -13.02 -8.12
N GLY A 213 -0.93 -13.94 -8.59
CA GLY A 213 -0.91 -14.44 -9.96
C GLY A 213 0.37 -15.16 -10.38
N ILE A 214 0.46 -15.48 -11.67
CA ILE A 214 1.59 -16.19 -12.29
C ILE A 214 2.90 -15.44 -12.11
N GLU A 215 2.89 -14.11 -12.28
CA GLU A 215 4.13 -13.32 -12.25
C GLU A 215 4.80 -13.38 -10.88
N THR A 216 4.03 -13.25 -9.80
CA THR A 216 4.54 -13.35 -8.44
C THR A 216 5.03 -14.76 -8.12
N GLU A 217 4.29 -15.80 -8.55
CA GLU A 217 4.72 -17.19 -8.37
C GLU A 217 6.04 -17.49 -9.08
N SER A 218 6.18 -17.04 -10.33
CA SER A 218 7.39 -17.25 -11.11
C SER A 218 8.57 -16.50 -10.52
N ALA A 219 8.36 -15.28 -10.00
CA ALA A 219 9.38 -14.53 -9.27
C ALA A 219 9.82 -15.26 -7.99
N LEU A 220 8.88 -15.83 -7.22
CA LEU A 220 9.18 -16.63 -6.03
C LEU A 220 9.94 -17.92 -6.36
N HIS A 221 9.57 -18.59 -7.45
CA HIS A 221 10.29 -19.78 -7.93
C HIS A 221 11.72 -19.47 -8.34
N LEU A 222 11.94 -18.32 -8.98
CA LEU A 222 13.28 -17.83 -9.32
C LEU A 222 14.07 -17.47 -8.06
N PHE A 223 13.44 -16.79 -7.11
CA PHE A 223 14.04 -16.37 -5.84
C PHE A 223 14.51 -17.59 -5.01
N PHE A 224 13.67 -18.63 -4.91
CA PHE A 224 13.97 -19.86 -4.18
C PHE A 224 14.56 -20.99 -5.03
N LYS A 225 15.00 -20.69 -6.26
CA LYS A 225 15.53 -21.70 -7.21
C LYS A 225 16.63 -22.58 -6.60
N LYS A 226 17.45 -22.03 -5.70
CA LYS A 226 18.53 -22.77 -5.01
C LYS A 226 18.02 -23.90 -4.10
N TYR A 227 16.76 -23.86 -3.68
CA TYR A 227 16.13 -24.84 -2.79
C TYR A 227 15.16 -25.77 -3.50
N ARG A 228 15.06 -25.68 -4.83
CA ARG A 228 14.11 -26.47 -5.59
C ARG A 228 14.48 -27.96 -5.56
N LEU A 229 13.48 -28.79 -5.31
CA LEU A 229 13.62 -30.24 -5.26
C LEU A 229 13.45 -30.83 -6.66
N ASP A 230 14.56 -31.04 -7.37
CA ASP A 230 14.58 -31.66 -8.69
C ASP A 230 14.58 -33.22 -8.60
N GLN A 231 13.66 -33.79 -7.82
CA GLN A 231 13.47 -35.25 -7.70
C GLN A 231 12.49 -35.78 -8.76
N LYS A 232 12.76 -36.94 -9.37
CA LYS A 232 11.83 -37.57 -10.32
C LYS A 232 10.46 -37.78 -9.67
N GLY A 233 9.41 -37.18 -10.25
CA GLY A 233 8.03 -37.29 -9.79
C GLY A 233 7.54 -36.10 -8.95
N LEU A 234 8.44 -35.28 -8.41
CA LEU A 234 8.10 -33.99 -7.82
C LEU A 234 8.24 -32.92 -8.92
N GLY A 235 7.15 -32.19 -9.18
CA GLY A 235 7.17 -31.07 -10.13
C GLY A 235 8.10 -29.94 -9.67
N ARG A 236 8.33 -28.94 -10.54
CA ARG A 236 9.21 -27.78 -10.26
C ARG A 236 8.66 -26.80 -9.19
N GLU A 237 7.55 -27.14 -8.58
CA GLU A 237 6.79 -26.34 -7.62
C GLU A 237 7.15 -26.69 -6.16
N TRP A 238 8.05 -27.64 -5.94
CA TRP A 238 8.45 -28.13 -4.61
C TRP A 238 9.86 -27.66 -4.23
N PHE A 239 10.00 -27.23 -2.99
CA PHE A 239 11.21 -26.65 -2.42
C PHE A 239 11.50 -27.28 -1.06
N SER A 240 12.77 -27.38 -0.68
CA SER A 240 13.16 -27.79 0.68
C SER A 240 12.73 -26.74 1.70
N TYR A 241 12.16 -27.18 2.83
CA TYR A 241 11.79 -26.30 3.94
C TYR A 241 13.02 -25.87 4.74
N THR A 242 13.78 -24.91 4.20
CA THR A 242 14.98 -24.36 4.83
C THR A 242 14.65 -23.24 5.80
N ASP A 243 15.57 -22.93 6.72
CA ASP A 243 15.44 -21.81 7.66
C ASP A 243 15.15 -20.49 6.94
N GLU A 244 15.79 -20.22 5.80
CA GLU A 244 15.56 -19.01 5.00
C GLU A 244 14.13 -18.94 4.43
N LEU A 245 13.60 -20.07 3.93
CA LEU A 245 12.24 -20.12 3.39
C LEU A 245 11.21 -20.01 4.51
N CYS A 246 11.47 -20.63 5.67
CA CYS A 246 10.67 -20.48 6.87
C CYS A 246 10.65 -19.02 7.37
N GLU A 247 11.81 -18.38 7.47
CA GLU A 247 11.94 -16.97 7.88
C GLU A 247 11.22 -16.03 6.92
N PHE A 248 11.33 -16.27 5.61
CA PHE A 248 10.58 -15.52 4.60
C PHE A 248 9.07 -15.65 4.81
N ILE A 249 8.56 -16.88 4.99
CA ILE A 249 7.12 -17.11 5.17
C ILE A 249 6.61 -16.50 6.47
N ASN A 250 7.39 -16.61 7.55
CA ASN A 250 7.05 -15.97 8.82
C ASN A 250 7.01 -14.45 8.66
N THR A 251 8.01 -13.86 8.00
CA THR A 251 8.04 -12.42 7.71
C THR A 251 6.84 -12.02 6.87
N LEU A 252 6.54 -12.75 5.80
CA LEU A 252 5.38 -12.52 4.94
C LEU A 252 4.07 -12.50 5.73
N ASN A 253 3.90 -13.42 6.69
CA ASN A 253 2.72 -13.51 7.55
C ASN A 253 2.61 -12.36 8.56
N THR A 254 3.69 -11.63 8.86
CA THR A 254 3.64 -10.43 9.71
C THR A 254 3.18 -9.18 8.97
N TYR A 255 3.30 -9.14 7.64
CA TYR A 255 2.89 -8.00 6.84
C TYR A 255 1.38 -8.05 6.58
N ALA A 256 0.69 -6.93 6.87
CA ALA A 256 -0.73 -6.80 6.55
C ALA A 256 -0.97 -6.79 5.03
N ILE A 257 -0.11 -6.06 4.30
CA ILE A 257 -0.11 -5.96 2.84
C ILE A 257 1.11 -6.73 2.33
N ARG A 258 0.90 -7.92 1.77
CA ARG A 258 1.99 -8.86 1.49
C ARG A 258 2.88 -8.38 0.35
N SER A 259 2.32 -7.62 -0.59
CA SER A 259 3.09 -6.94 -1.64
C SER A 259 4.14 -5.97 -1.11
N ASN A 260 3.96 -5.38 0.08
CA ASN A 260 5.01 -4.58 0.74
C ASN A 260 6.21 -5.44 1.13
N CYS A 261 5.97 -6.66 1.62
CA CYS A 261 7.02 -7.63 1.90
C CYS A 261 7.74 -8.02 0.61
N LEU A 262 7.01 -8.37 -0.45
CA LEU A 262 7.62 -8.76 -1.73
C LEU A 262 8.53 -7.68 -2.31
N ARG A 263 8.12 -6.41 -2.23
CA ARG A 263 8.96 -5.25 -2.63
C ARG A 263 10.21 -5.10 -1.77
N ALA A 264 10.09 -5.31 -0.46
CA ALA A 264 11.23 -5.24 0.45
C ALA A 264 12.31 -6.30 0.13
N TYR A 265 11.88 -7.47 -0.35
CA TYR A 265 12.78 -8.54 -0.82
C TYR A 265 13.19 -8.39 -2.30
N GLY A 266 12.69 -7.37 -3.03
CA GLY A 266 12.99 -7.15 -4.45
C GLY A 266 12.41 -8.22 -5.37
N ILE A 267 11.31 -8.87 -4.96
CA ILE A 267 10.61 -9.90 -5.74
C ILE A 267 9.68 -9.27 -6.78
N ILE A 268 9.06 -8.13 -6.42
CA ILE A 268 8.20 -7.30 -7.29
C ILE A 268 8.60 -5.83 -7.23
#